data_AF-A0A135IBZ5-F1
#
_entry.id   AF-A0A135IBZ5-F1
#
_cell.length_a   1.000
_cell.length_b   1.000
_cell.length_c   1.000
_cell.angle_alpha   90.00
_cell.angle_beta   90.00
_cell.angle_gamma   90.00
#
_symmetry.space_group_name_H-M   'P 1'
#
loop_
_entity.id
_entity.type
_entity.pdbx_description
1 polymer ?
#
loop_
_entity_poly.entity_id
_entity_poly.type
_entity_poly.pdbx_seq_one_letter_code
_entity_poly.pdbx_strand_id
1 'polypeptide(L)'
;MHKYLVSNIADRRHAKIYGVGAFFDLEKSQHGWDEYSQIQVGDSVYVINKNRNVAVEYKVTEIKDNLLLEADPVWGHKVIAMQGGNTRVLFGKPLNRIDQEYSSFIKKNKVSNSKISNETGLMLQGFNCAAFE
;
A
#
# COMPACT_ATOMS: atom_id res chain seq x y z
N MET A 1 -14.54 10.09 -1.25
CA MET A 1 -13.16 9.70 -1.60
C MET A 1 -12.48 9.31 -0.31
N HIS A 2 -12.18 8.04 -0.15
CA HIS A 2 -11.56 7.53 1.06
C HIS A 2 -10.04 7.66 0.98
N LYS A 3 -9.41 7.71 2.15
CA LYS A 3 -7.96 7.75 2.27
C LYS A 3 -7.46 6.47 2.92
N TYR A 4 -6.34 5.98 2.42
CA TYR A 4 -5.71 4.78 2.92
C TYR A 4 -4.22 5.03 3.11
N LEU A 5 -3.66 4.46 4.17
CA LEU A 5 -2.24 4.48 4.45
C LEU A 5 -1.71 3.06 4.28
N VAL A 6 -0.74 2.87 3.39
CA VAL A 6 -0.15 1.56 3.10
C VAL A 6 1.35 1.50 3.38
N SER A 7 1.85 0.32 3.74
CA SER A 7 3.24 0.12 4.16
C SER A 7 4.07 -0.56 3.10
N ASN A 8 4.95 0.20 2.42
CA ASN A 8 5.99 -0.34 1.53
C ASN A 8 7.39 -0.20 2.16
N ILE A 9 7.51 -0.49 3.46
CA ILE A 9 8.79 -0.41 4.17
C ILE A 9 9.82 -1.42 3.65
N ALA A 10 9.36 -2.50 2.99
CA ALA A 10 10.20 -3.50 2.35
C ALA A 10 10.81 -3.03 1.00
N ASP A 11 10.51 -1.80 0.56
CA ASP A 11 11.01 -1.22 -0.70
C ASP A 11 10.67 -2.05 -1.94
N ARG A 12 9.47 -2.64 -1.96
CA ARG A 12 8.99 -3.44 -3.08
C ARG A 12 8.83 -2.54 -4.31
N ARG A 13 9.42 -2.97 -5.43
CA ARG A 13 9.46 -2.22 -6.69
C ARG A 13 8.27 -2.55 -7.58
N HIS A 14 7.07 -2.17 -7.16
CA HIS A 14 5.79 -2.45 -7.84
C HIS A 14 5.82 -2.18 -9.36
N ALA A 15 6.34 -1.02 -9.78
CA ALA A 15 6.39 -0.69 -11.20
C ALA A 15 7.27 -1.63 -12.05
N LYS A 16 8.30 -2.26 -11.46
CA LYS A 16 9.09 -3.29 -12.15
C LYS A 16 8.35 -4.62 -12.28
N ILE A 17 7.49 -4.95 -11.31
CA ILE A 17 6.79 -6.23 -11.25
C ILE A 17 5.54 -6.20 -12.14
N TYR A 18 4.77 -5.11 -12.07
CA TYR A 18 3.43 -5.02 -12.68
C TYR A 18 3.33 -4.03 -13.83
N GLY A 19 4.37 -3.22 -14.07
CA GLY A 19 4.40 -2.17 -15.09
C GLY A 19 4.16 -0.76 -14.55
N VAL A 20 4.28 0.22 -15.44
CA VAL A 20 4.19 1.65 -15.11
C VAL A 20 2.87 1.98 -14.41
N GLY A 21 2.95 2.79 -13.35
CA GLY A 21 1.79 3.24 -12.59
C GLY A 21 1.43 2.33 -11.41
N ALA A 22 1.92 1.08 -11.35
CA ALA A 22 1.73 0.24 -10.18
C ALA A 22 2.52 0.79 -8.99
N PHE A 23 1.84 0.97 -7.86
CA PHE A 23 2.45 1.58 -6.67
C PHE A 23 2.27 0.77 -5.38
N PHE A 24 1.32 -0.16 -5.33
CA PHE A 24 1.14 -1.04 -4.18
C PHE A 24 0.46 -2.36 -4.57
N ASP A 25 0.82 -3.44 -3.88
CA ASP A 25 0.11 -4.71 -3.92
C ASP A 25 -0.05 -5.33 -2.54
N LEU A 26 -1.08 -6.17 -2.39
CA LEU A 26 -1.29 -6.96 -1.18
C LEU A 26 -1.98 -8.27 -1.55
N GLU A 27 -1.65 -9.33 -0.82
CA GLU A 27 -2.32 -10.63 -0.91
C GLU A 27 -3.41 -10.78 0.15
N LYS A 28 -4.44 -11.57 -0.17
CA LYS A 28 -5.56 -11.92 0.74
C LYS A 28 -5.15 -12.45 2.11
N SER A 29 -4.00 -13.11 2.21
CA SER A 29 -3.48 -13.72 3.44
C SER A 29 -2.78 -12.71 4.36
N GLN A 30 -2.49 -11.51 3.87
CA GLN A 30 -1.72 -10.52 4.62
C GLN A 30 -2.64 -9.63 5.48
N HIS A 31 -2.13 -9.24 6.65
CA HIS A 31 -2.82 -8.29 7.53
C HIS A 31 -3.14 -6.97 6.81
N GLY A 32 -4.27 -6.36 7.13
CA GLY A 32 -4.76 -5.14 6.44
C GLY A 32 -5.45 -5.42 5.11
N TRP A 33 -5.63 -6.69 4.72
CA TRP A 33 -6.39 -7.05 3.52
C TRP A 33 -7.84 -6.56 3.58
N ASP A 34 -8.50 -6.67 4.73
CA ASP A 34 -9.90 -6.29 4.86
C ASP A 34 -10.11 -4.82 4.47
N GLU A 35 -9.30 -3.90 4.98
CA GLU A 35 -9.33 -2.48 4.59
C GLU A 35 -8.84 -2.27 3.14
N TYR A 36 -7.75 -2.93 2.74
CA TYR A 36 -7.16 -2.77 1.41
C TYR A 36 -8.10 -3.22 0.27
N SER A 37 -8.88 -4.27 0.51
CA SER A 37 -9.84 -4.82 -0.46
C SER A 37 -10.99 -3.84 -0.78
N GLN A 38 -11.24 -2.87 0.10
CA GLN A 38 -12.29 -1.86 -0.08
C GLN A 38 -11.85 -0.67 -0.94
N ILE A 39 -10.55 -0.52 -1.24
CA ILE A 39 -10.02 0.62 -2.03
C ILE A 39 -10.64 0.62 -3.42
N GLN A 40 -11.17 1.77 -3.86
CA GLN A 40 -11.77 1.92 -5.19
C GLN A 40 -10.97 2.87 -6.09
N VAL A 41 -11.25 2.80 -7.39
CA VAL A 41 -10.75 3.81 -8.35
C VAL A 41 -11.25 5.19 -7.90
N GLY A 42 -10.33 6.14 -7.82
CA GLY A 42 -10.60 7.47 -7.33
C GLY A 42 -10.26 7.69 -5.85
N ASP A 43 -9.92 6.66 -5.07
CA ASP A 43 -9.42 6.86 -3.71
C ASP A 43 -7.99 7.39 -3.66
N SER A 44 -7.60 7.90 -2.49
CA SER A 44 -6.25 8.42 -2.24
C SER A 44 -5.48 7.47 -1.34
N VAL A 45 -4.29 7.07 -1.77
CA VAL A 45 -3.44 6.12 -1.05
C VAL A 45 -2.09 6.73 -0.76
N TYR A 46 -1.76 6.81 0.52
CA TYR A 46 -0.51 7.33 1.06
C TYR A 46 0.45 6.17 1.31
N VAL A 47 1.65 6.25 0.75
CA VAL A 47 2.61 5.13 0.81
C VAL A 47 3.75 5.46 1.77
N ILE A 48 3.93 4.62 2.79
CA ILE A 48 5.08 4.63 3.69
C ILE A 48 6.25 3.94 2.99
N ASN A 49 7.38 4.61 2.87
CA ASN A 49 8.60 4.05 2.27
C ASN A 49 9.50 3.36 3.29
N LYS A 50 10.60 2.75 2.82
CA LYS A 50 11.62 2.10 3.66
C LYS A 50 12.26 2.97 4.75
N ASN A 51 12.23 4.28 4.59
CA ASN A 51 12.75 5.24 5.56
C ASN A 51 11.67 5.63 6.60
N ARG A 52 10.52 4.94 6.60
CA ARG A 52 9.36 5.23 7.45
C ARG A 52 8.82 6.65 7.25
N ASN A 53 8.90 7.17 6.03
CA ASN A 53 8.25 8.42 5.63
C ASN A 53 7.05 8.13 4.75
N VAL A 54 5.96 8.86 4.96
CA VAL A 54 4.86 8.99 4.00
C VAL A 54 5.34 9.96 2.92
N ALA A 55 5.78 9.41 1.79
CA ALA A 55 6.48 10.20 0.77
C ALA A 55 5.51 10.82 -0.24
N VAL A 56 4.54 10.03 -0.72
CA VAL A 56 3.68 10.40 -1.84
C VAL A 56 2.26 9.92 -1.57
N GLU A 57 1.30 10.77 -1.93
CA GLU A 57 -0.10 10.44 -2.12
C GLU A 57 -0.35 10.06 -3.58
N TYR A 58 -0.98 8.91 -3.80
CA TYR A 58 -1.41 8.45 -5.12
C TYR A 58 -2.93 8.52 -5.24
N LYS A 59 -3.43 9.00 -6.38
CA LYS A 59 -4.81 8.76 -6.81
C LYS A 59 -4.88 7.40 -7.47
N VAL A 60 -5.77 6.52 -6.99
CA VAL A 60 -6.02 5.23 -7.65
C VAL A 60 -6.72 5.49 -8.99
N THR A 61 -6.13 4.99 -10.07
CA THR A 61 -6.69 5.12 -11.43
C THR A 61 -7.10 3.78 -12.03
N GLU A 62 -6.54 2.69 -11.54
CA GLU A 62 -6.85 1.33 -12.00
C GLU A 62 -6.55 0.33 -10.87
N ILE A 63 -7.28 -0.77 -10.86
CA ILE A 63 -7.11 -1.88 -9.92
C ILE A 63 -7.11 -3.17 -10.72
N LYS A 64 -6.18 -4.08 -10.41
CA LYS A 64 -6.20 -5.44 -10.94
C LYS A 64 -6.22 -6.45 -9.80
N ASP A 65 -7.21 -7.33 -9.82
CA ASP A 65 -7.41 -8.37 -8.80
C ASP A 65 -7.02 -9.76 -9.30
N ASN A 66 -6.73 -10.64 -8.34
CA ASN A 66 -6.44 -12.06 -8.55
C ASN A 66 -5.24 -12.33 -9.46
N LEU A 67 -4.22 -11.46 -9.41
CA LEU A 67 -2.97 -11.69 -10.13
C LEU A 67 -2.23 -12.87 -9.50
N LEU A 68 -1.71 -13.73 -10.36
CA LEU A 68 -0.88 -14.86 -9.96
C LEU A 68 0.58 -14.47 -10.08
N LEU A 69 1.29 -14.54 -8.97
CA LEU A 69 2.71 -14.23 -8.87
C LEU A 69 3.53 -15.48 -8.62
N GLU A 70 4.77 -15.45 -9.08
CA GLU A 70 5.78 -16.44 -8.74
C GLU A 70 6.99 -15.71 -8.13
N ALA A 71 7.62 -16.33 -7.13
CA ALA A 71 8.89 -15.86 -6.60
C ALA A 71 9.97 -15.92 -7.69
N ASP A 72 10.72 -14.85 -7.83
CA ASP A 72 11.79 -14.75 -8.81
C ASP A 72 13.12 -14.41 -8.11
N PRO A 73 14.20 -15.19 -8.31
CA PRO A 73 15.47 -14.97 -7.63
C PRO A 73 16.14 -13.62 -7.94
N VAL A 74 15.81 -13.02 -9.09
CA VAL A 74 16.43 -11.78 -9.59
C VAL A 74 15.53 -10.58 -9.30
N TRP A 75 14.22 -10.77 -9.43
CA TRP A 75 13.23 -9.69 -9.41
C TRP A 75 12.37 -9.68 -8.14
N GLY A 76 12.57 -10.64 -7.24
CA GLY A 76 11.74 -10.89 -6.07
C GLY A 76 10.45 -11.61 -6.47
N HIS A 77 9.64 -11.01 -7.34
CA HIS A 77 8.42 -11.61 -7.88
C HIS A 77 8.19 -11.19 -9.33
N LYS A 78 7.47 -12.02 -10.09
CA LYS A 78 6.98 -11.70 -11.43
C LYS A 78 5.52 -12.11 -11.59
N VAL A 79 4.78 -11.41 -12.45
CA VAL A 79 3.41 -11.80 -12.84
C VAL A 79 3.50 -12.97 -13.81
N ILE A 80 2.85 -14.08 -13.49
CA ILE A 80 2.77 -15.25 -14.38
C ILE A 80 1.39 -15.41 -15.02
N ALA A 81 0.34 -14.89 -14.39
CA ALA A 81 -0.98 -14.79 -15.00
C ALA A 81 -1.77 -13.59 -14.47
N MET A 82 -2.63 -13.04 -15.33
CA MET A 82 -3.50 -11.91 -15.00
C MET A 82 -4.71 -12.31 -14.15
N GLN A 83 -4.95 -13.61 -13.95
CA GLN A 83 -6.04 -14.19 -13.15
C GLN A 83 -5.56 -15.50 -12.50
N GLY A 84 -6.28 -15.96 -11.47
CA GLY A 84 -6.02 -17.25 -10.80
C GLY A 84 -5.14 -17.18 -9.55
N GLY A 85 -4.73 -15.98 -9.12
CA GLY A 85 -3.99 -15.77 -7.88
C GLY A 85 -4.79 -15.08 -6.78
N ASN A 86 -4.09 -14.55 -5.79
CA ASN A 86 -4.64 -13.94 -4.57
C ASN A 86 -4.19 -12.48 -4.36
N THR A 87 -3.42 -11.90 -5.28
CA THR A 87 -2.88 -10.55 -5.17
C THR A 87 -3.80 -9.53 -5.82
N ARG A 88 -4.02 -8.40 -5.14
CA ARG A 88 -4.62 -7.18 -5.70
C ARG A 88 -3.56 -6.10 -5.83
N VAL A 89 -3.48 -5.47 -6.99
CA VAL A 89 -2.51 -4.43 -7.32
C VAL A 89 -3.22 -3.12 -7.62
N LEU A 90 -2.74 -2.03 -7.03
CA LEU A 90 -3.21 -0.67 -7.30
C LEU A 90 -2.28 0.02 -8.30
N PHE A 91 -2.92 0.66 -9.28
CA PHE A 91 -2.28 1.55 -10.24
C PHE A 91 -2.79 2.96 -10.02
N GLY A 92 -1.91 3.94 -10.15
CA GLY A 92 -2.25 5.31 -9.81
C GLY A 92 -1.27 6.35 -10.30
N LYS A 93 -1.65 7.61 -10.10
CA LYS A 93 -0.83 8.77 -10.41
C LYS A 93 -0.45 9.48 -9.12
N PRO A 94 0.81 9.92 -8.97
CA PRO A 94 1.19 10.76 -7.84
C PRO A 94 0.38 12.06 -7.89
N LEU A 95 -0.24 12.41 -6.76
CA LEU A 95 -0.96 13.68 -6.58
C LEU A 95 -0.08 14.69 -5.85
N ASN A 96 0.33 14.34 -4.63
CA ASN A 96 1.04 15.24 -3.74
C ASN A 96 2.30 14.57 -3.20
N ARG A 97 3.38 15.35 -3.13
CA ARG A 97 4.57 14.99 -2.36
C ARG A 97 4.36 15.43 -0.92
N ILE A 98 4.46 14.48 0.01
CA ILE A 98 4.14 14.68 1.43
C ILE A 98 5.43 14.79 2.25
N ASP A 99 6.39 13.88 2.03
CA ASP A 99 7.68 13.79 2.73
C ASP A 99 7.60 14.01 4.25
N GLN A 100 6.65 13.32 4.89
CA GLN A 100 6.43 13.42 6.34
C GLN A 100 6.84 12.14 7.05
N GLU A 101 7.49 12.25 8.21
CA GLU A 101 7.77 11.10 9.08
C GLU A 101 6.46 10.42 9.50
N TYR A 102 6.45 9.09 9.49
CA TYR A 102 5.25 8.27 9.70
C TYR A 102 4.50 8.60 10.99
N SER A 103 5.13 8.57 12.17
CA SER A 103 4.43 8.79 13.44
C SER A 103 3.86 10.20 13.53
N SER A 104 4.53 11.18 12.94
CA SER A 104 4.04 12.55 12.78
C SER A 104 2.82 12.60 11.86
N PHE A 105 2.83 11.84 10.75
CA PHE A 105 1.68 11.72 9.84
C PHE A 105 0.48 11.08 10.54
N ILE A 106 0.71 9.99 11.30
CA ILE A 106 -0.32 9.30 12.09
C ILE A 106 -1.00 10.28 13.05
N LYS A 107 -0.22 11.00 13.85
CA LYS A 107 -0.76 11.96 14.84
C LYS A 107 -1.53 13.10 14.17
N LYS A 108 -0.97 13.67 13.10
CA LYS A 108 -1.57 14.79 12.35
C LYS A 108 -2.93 14.42 11.73
N ASN A 109 -3.02 13.22 11.13
CA ASN A 109 -4.23 12.76 10.43
C ASN A 109 -5.12 11.87 11.30
N LYS A 110 -4.80 11.71 12.60
CA LYS A 110 -5.57 10.89 13.56
C LYS A 110 -5.85 9.48 13.04
N VAL A 111 -4.89 8.89 12.32
CA VAL A 111 -5.04 7.54 11.77
C VAL A 111 -5.04 6.54 12.93
N SER A 112 -6.08 5.71 13.00
CA SER A 112 -6.20 4.66 14.01
C SER A 112 -6.35 3.30 13.34
N ASN A 113 -5.67 2.30 13.88
CA ASN A 113 -5.74 0.90 13.43
C ASN A 113 -5.18 0.01 14.54
N SER A 114 -5.65 -1.24 14.62
CA SER A 114 -5.17 -2.21 15.63
C SER A 114 -3.66 -2.50 15.55
N LYS A 115 -3.03 -2.19 14.42
CA LYS A 115 -1.59 -2.31 14.18
C LYS A 115 -0.83 -0.98 14.29
N ILE A 116 -1.42 0.01 14.95
CA ILE A 116 -0.79 1.29 15.29
C ILE A 116 -0.92 1.50 16.80
N SER A 117 0.18 1.78 17.48
CA SER A 117 0.15 2.10 18.91
C SER A 117 -0.58 3.42 19.12
N ASN A 118 -1.70 3.39 19.85
CA ASN A 118 -2.48 4.59 20.16
C ASN A 118 -1.71 5.60 21.03
N GLU A 119 -0.75 5.14 21.84
CA GLU A 119 0.05 6.01 22.72
C GLU A 119 1.16 6.74 21.96
N THR A 120 1.87 6.00 21.09
CA THR A 120 3.11 6.50 20.48
C THR A 120 2.95 6.90 19.02
N GLY A 121 1.93 6.36 18.33
CA GLY A 121 1.77 6.43 16.88
C GLY A 121 2.78 5.55 16.13
N LEU A 122 3.40 4.58 16.81
CA LEU A 122 4.34 3.64 16.21
C LEU A 122 3.62 2.49 15.51
N MET A 123 4.23 2.04 14.41
CA MET A 123 3.76 0.90 13.63
C MET A 123 4.04 -0.40 14.37
N LEU A 124 3.01 -1.23 14.56
CA LEU A 124 3.14 -2.56 15.14
C LEU A 124 3.37 -3.62 14.03
N GLN A 125 3.84 -4.79 14.42
CA GLN A 125 4.14 -5.87 13.49
C GLN A 125 2.91 -6.28 12.68
N GLY A 126 3.10 -6.36 11.36
CA GLY A 126 2.07 -6.78 10.41
C GLY A 126 1.18 -5.63 9.90
N PHE A 127 1.50 -4.36 10.17
CA PHE A 127 0.77 -3.26 9.53
C PHE A 127 1.05 -3.21 8.01
N ASN A 128 0.00 -3.34 7.19
CA ASN A 128 0.10 -3.10 5.74
C ASN A 128 -0.87 -2.04 5.21
N CYS A 129 -2.06 -1.90 5.80
CA CYS A 129 -3.08 -0.95 5.35
C CYS A 129 -3.91 -0.44 6.54
N ALA A 130 -4.30 0.84 6.50
CA ALA A 130 -5.37 1.40 7.33
C ALA A 130 -6.16 2.44 6.55
N ALA A 131 -7.48 2.40 6.65
CA ALA A 131 -8.36 3.46 6.18
C ALA A 131 -8.40 4.61 7.20
N PHE A 132 -8.55 5.85 6.72
CA PHE A 132 -8.72 7.04 7.58
C PHE A 132 -9.45 8.17 6.84
N GLU A 133 -9.80 9.24 7.58
CA GLU A 133 -10.54 10.41 7.10
C GLU A 133 -9.63 11.60 6.75
#